data_AF-A0A960HGP4-F1
#
_entry.id   AF-A0A960HGP4-F1
#
_cell.length_a   1.000
_cell.length_b   1.000
_cell.length_c   1.000
_cell.angle_alpha   90.00
_cell.angle_beta   90.00
_cell.angle_gamma   90.00
#
_symmetry.space_group_name_H-M   'P 1'
#
loop_
_entity.id
_entity.type
_entity.pdbx_description
1 polymer ?
#
loop_
_entity_poly.entity_id
_entity_poly.type
_entity_poly.pdbx_seq_one_letter_code
_entity_poly.pdbx_strand_id
1 'polypeptide(L)'
;MHRLRPLPVAAFSALTLLIWVNRIWLAWTNADDTVAQKVVWSIPIVAFVVAAAVLLVALLRGGSEASWFRPLVLAFAAATTIYWAIRLPIIWLNDHGLTAEEELGFKLVHTVLAVVSVGAAALAARWARPGREHRSPQHQGSAVA
;
A
#
# COMPACT_ATOMS: atom_id res chain seq x y z
N MET A 1 16.91 -16.21 7.19
CA MET A 1 15.65 -15.46 6.96
C MET A 1 15.59 -14.08 7.65
N HIS A 2 16.74 -13.45 7.99
CA HIS A 2 16.73 -12.15 8.70
C HIS A 2 16.47 -10.92 7.80
N ARG A 3 16.72 -11.02 6.49
CA ARG A 3 16.67 -9.88 5.55
C ARG A 3 15.27 -9.41 5.14
N LEU A 4 14.22 -10.20 5.41
CA LEU A 4 12.83 -9.81 5.11
C LEU A 4 12.10 -9.25 6.34
N ARG A 5 12.83 -9.02 7.44
CA ARG A 5 12.26 -8.38 8.61
C ARG A 5 12.25 -6.86 8.39
N PRO A 6 11.16 -6.17 8.72
CA PRO A 6 9.88 -6.67 9.25
C PRO A 6 8.96 -7.39 8.23
N LEU A 7 8.42 -8.56 8.63
CA LEU A 7 7.52 -9.35 7.80
C LEU A 7 6.25 -8.60 7.34
N PRO A 8 5.59 -7.76 8.17
CA PRO A 8 4.44 -6.98 7.71
C PRO A 8 4.74 -6.08 6.50
N VAL A 9 5.92 -5.44 6.46
CA VAL A 9 6.30 -4.56 5.35
C VAL A 9 6.71 -5.38 4.12
N ALA A 10 7.42 -6.49 4.32
CA ALA A 10 7.75 -7.41 3.23
C ALA A 10 6.49 -7.99 2.57
N ALA A 11 5.54 -8.48 3.38
CA ALA A 11 4.27 -9.03 2.90
C ALA A 11 3.43 -7.97 2.19
N PHE A 12 3.32 -6.77 2.76
CA PHE A 12 2.62 -5.66 2.13
C PHE A 12 3.24 -5.30 0.77
N SER A 13 4.56 -5.15 0.71
CA SER A 13 5.28 -4.81 -0.53
C SER A 13 5.13 -5.91 -1.59
N ALA A 14 5.29 -7.18 -1.21
CA ALA A 14 5.15 -8.32 -2.13
C ALA A 14 3.72 -8.45 -2.65
N LEU A 15 2.72 -8.28 -1.78
CA LEU A 15 1.31 -8.29 -2.16
C LEU A 15 1.00 -7.16 -3.14
N THR A 16 1.50 -5.94 -2.88
CA THR A 16 1.34 -4.82 -3.83
C THR A 16 1.94 -5.18 -5.19
N LEU A 17 3.18 -5.67 -5.23
CA LEU A 17 3.82 -6.02 -6.50
C LEU A 17 3.01 -7.07 -7.26
N LEU A 18 2.50 -8.10 -6.58
CA LEU A 18 1.67 -9.13 -7.19
C LEU A 18 0.39 -8.55 -7.82
N ILE A 19 -0.36 -7.73 -7.07
CA ILE A 19 -1.62 -7.13 -7.53
C ILE A 19 -1.37 -6.18 -8.70
N TRP A 20 -0.40 -5.28 -8.55
CA TRP A 20 -0.25 -4.15 -9.46
C TRP A 20 0.54 -4.51 -10.72
N VAL A 21 1.50 -5.44 -10.68
CA VAL A 21 2.14 -5.95 -11.91
C VAL A 21 1.14 -6.71 -12.78
N ASN A 22 0.27 -7.53 -12.17
CA ASN A 22 -0.83 -8.16 -12.90
C ASN A 22 -1.77 -7.11 -13.51
N ARG A 23 -1.98 -5.97 -12.83
CA ARG A 23 -2.80 -4.88 -13.37
C ARG A 23 -2.14 -4.15 -14.55
N ILE A 24 -0.81 -3.98 -14.55
CA ILE A 24 -0.08 -3.47 -15.73
C ILE A 24 -0.37 -4.38 -16.92
N TRP A 25 -0.17 -5.69 -16.74
CA TRP A 25 -0.42 -6.66 -17.81
C TRP A 25 -1.83 -6.51 -18.38
N LEU A 26 -2.85 -6.58 -17.53
CA LEU A 26 -4.25 -6.47 -17.95
C LEU A 26 -4.57 -5.14 -18.66
N ALA A 27 -4.07 -4.01 -18.16
CA ALA A 27 -4.31 -2.70 -18.78
C ALA A 27 -3.65 -2.60 -20.16
N TRP A 28 -2.49 -3.23 -20.34
CA TRP A 28 -1.75 -3.14 -21.60
C TRP A 28 -2.19 -4.18 -22.63
N THR A 29 -2.72 -5.33 -22.21
CA THR A 29 -3.29 -6.34 -23.12
C THR A 29 -4.74 -6.09 -23.53
N ASN A 30 -5.45 -5.16 -22.89
CA ASN A 30 -6.81 -4.82 -23.29
C ASN A 30 -6.84 -4.09 -24.65
N ALA A 31 -7.48 -4.66 -25.67
CA ALA A 31 -7.51 -4.07 -27.00
C ALA A 31 -8.43 -2.83 -27.11
N ASP A 32 -9.38 -2.70 -26.19
CA ASP A 32 -10.45 -1.70 -26.28
C ASP A 32 -10.03 -0.31 -25.79
N ASP A 33 -8.93 -0.23 -25.03
CA ASP A 33 -8.46 1.03 -24.46
C ASP A 33 -7.56 1.79 -25.42
N THR A 34 -7.80 3.09 -25.56
CA THR A 34 -6.86 3.99 -26.23
C THR A 34 -5.53 4.06 -25.47
N VAL A 35 -4.43 4.38 -26.18
CA VAL A 35 -3.12 4.59 -25.56
C VAL A 35 -3.18 5.65 -24.45
N ALA A 36 -3.96 6.72 -24.65
CA ALA A 36 -4.14 7.77 -23.65
C ALA A 36 -4.78 7.22 -22.35
N GLN A 37 -5.83 6.41 -22.45
CA GLN A 37 -6.46 5.77 -21.29
C GLN A 37 -5.49 4.83 -20.57
N LYS A 38 -4.75 3.99 -21.32
CA LYS A 38 -3.72 3.10 -20.76
C LYS A 38 -2.68 3.88 -19.95
N VAL A 39 -2.21 5.01 -20.46
CA VAL A 39 -1.25 5.88 -19.76
C VAL A 39 -1.86 6.43 -18.47
N VAL A 40 -3.06 7.02 -18.53
CA VAL A 40 -3.73 7.60 -17.35
C VAL A 40 -3.94 6.53 -16.27
N TRP A 41 -4.39 5.34 -16.66
CA TRP A 41 -4.64 4.25 -15.72
C TRP A 41 -3.35 3.65 -15.16
N SER A 42 -2.22 3.79 -15.86
CA SER A 42 -0.91 3.32 -15.41
C SER A 42 -0.26 4.23 -14.36
N ILE A 43 -0.66 5.50 -14.24
CA ILE A 43 -0.08 6.44 -13.26
C ILE A 43 -0.13 5.88 -11.82
N PRO A 44 -1.30 5.52 -11.25
CA PRO A 44 -1.34 4.94 -9.92
C PRO A 44 -0.57 3.62 -9.87
N ILE A 45 -0.67 2.79 -10.91
CA ILE A 45 -0.02 1.48 -10.96
C ILE A 45 1.50 1.60 -10.78
N VAL A 46 2.13 2.46 -11.58
CA VAL A 46 3.57 2.71 -11.53
C VAL A 46 3.98 3.26 -10.18
N ALA A 47 3.22 4.20 -9.61
CA ALA A 47 3.52 4.76 -8.29
C ALA A 47 3.53 3.69 -7.18
N PHE A 48 2.52 2.81 -7.16
CA PHE A 48 2.44 1.71 -6.17
C PHE A 48 3.55 0.67 -6.37
N VAL A 49 3.85 0.30 -7.62
CA VAL A 49 4.92 -0.65 -7.96
C VAL A 49 6.28 -0.10 -7.54
N VAL A 50 6.59 1.15 -7.86
CA VAL A 50 7.87 1.78 -7.51
C VAL A 50 8.04 1.85 -5.99
N ALA A 51 7.02 2.31 -5.25
CA ALA A 51 7.09 2.37 -3.80
C ALA A 51 7.31 1.00 -3.15
N ALA A 52 6.57 -0.02 -3.60
CA ALA A 52 6.73 -1.39 -3.10
C ALA A 52 8.10 -1.99 -3.45
N ALA A 53 8.59 -1.77 -4.67
CA ALA A 53 9.92 -2.22 -5.08
C ALA A 53 11.03 -1.55 -4.26
N VAL A 54 10.95 -0.24 -4.03
CA VAL A 54 11.91 0.51 -3.20
C VAL A 54 11.96 -0.06 -1.78
N LEU A 55 10.80 -0.25 -1.14
CA LEU A 55 10.73 -0.81 0.21
C LEU A 55 11.28 -2.24 0.27
N LEU A 56 10.90 -3.11 -0.69
CA LEU A 56 11.36 -4.48 -0.72
C LEU A 56 12.88 -4.58 -0.95
N VAL A 57 13.42 -3.81 -1.89
CA VAL A 57 14.87 -3.76 -2.16
C VAL A 57 15.62 -3.22 -0.94
N ALA A 58 15.08 -2.20 -0.26
CA ALA A 58 15.68 -1.68 0.97
C ALA A 58 15.73 -2.74 2.07
N LEU A 59 14.67 -3.53 2.26
CA LEU A 59 14.66 -4.67 3.19
C LEU A 59 15.76 -5.69 2.82
N LEU A 60 15.81 -6.11 1.57
CA LEU A 60 16.80 -7.08 1.08
C LEU A 60 18.26 -6.61 1.25
N ARG A 61 18.47 -5.29 1.26
CA ARG A 61 19.76 -4.62 1.49
C ARG A 61 20.02 -4.26 2.95
N GLY A 62 19.12 -4.58 3.88
CA GLY A 62 19.26 -4.26 5.32
C GLY A 62 19.02 -2.79 5.68
N GLY A 63 18.34 -2.04 4.83
CA GLY A 63 18.05 -0.61 5.02
C GLY A 63 16.86 -0.30 5.93
N SER A 64 16.32 -1.27 6.68
CA SER A 64 15.17 -1.07 7.57
C SER A 64 15.42 -0.06 8.69
N GLU A 65 16.69 0.13 9.07
CA GLU A 65 17.13 1.05 10.11
C GLU A 65 17.33 2.49 9.60
N ALA A 66 17.21 2.72 8.28
CA ALA A 66 17.35 4.06 7.74
C ALA A 66 16.22 4.97 8.21
N SER A 67 16.55 6.21 8.57
CA SER A 67 15.59 7.19 9.11
C SER A 67 14.40 7.49 8.18
N TRP A 68 14.61 7.36 6.87
CA TRP A 68 13.56 7.56 5.84
C TRP A 68 12.62 6.36 5.68
N PHE A 69 13.02 5.16 6.14
CA PHE A 69 12.30 3.92 5.84
C PHE A 69 10.91 3.89 6.47
N ARG A 70 10.82 4.17 7.78
CA ARG A 70 9.53 4.17 8.49
C ARG A 70 8.56 5.25 7.99
N PRO A 71 8.98 6.52 7.78
CA PRO A 71 8.14 7.51 7.12
C PRO A 71 7.61 7.05 5.76
N LEU A 72 8.45 6.41 4.93
CA LEU A 72 8.02 5.90 3.63
C LEU A 72 6.97 4.79 3.77
N VAL A 73 7.15 3.85 4.70
CA VAL A 73 6.14 2.81 4.98
C VAL A 73 4.80 3.43 5.39
N LEU A 74 4.82 4.45 6.25
CA LEU A 74 3.61 5.16 6.69
C LEU A 74 2.93 5.91 5.53
N ALA A 75 3.71 6.65 4.74
CA ALA A 75 3.19 7.34 3.56
C ALA A 75 2.57 6.36 2.56
N PHE A 76 3.22 5.23 2.33
CA PHE A 76 2.76 4.20 1.41
C PHE A 76 1.49 3.48 1.89
N ALA A 77 1.42 3.18 3.19
CA ALA A 77 0.22 2.62 3.81
C ALA A 77 -0.96 3.61 3.76
N ALA A 78 -0.70 4.89 4.02
CA ALA A 78 -1.71 5.96 3.92
C ALA A 78 -2.22 6.11 2.47
N ALA A 79 -1.31 6.17 1.49
CA ALA A 79 -1.65 6.24 0.08
C ALA A 79 -2.51 5.05 -0.38
N THR A 80 -2.16 3.84 0.06
CA THR A 80 -2.96 2.62 -0.22
C THR A 80 -4.37 2.72 0.37
N THR A 81 -4.47 3.20 1.60
CA THR A 81 -5.75 3.36 2.29
C THR A 81 -6.63 4.40 1.59
N ILE A 82 -6.06 5.55 1.24
CA ILE A 82 -6.77 6.63 0.54
C ILE A 82 -7.20 6.17 -0.85
N TYR A 83 -6.32 5.51 -1.60
CA TYR A 83 -6.64 4.99 -2.92
C TYR A 83 -7.87 4.09 -2.87
N TRP A 84 -7.89 3.10 -1.96
CA TRP A 84 -9.03 2.19 -1.87
C TRP A 84 -10.28 2.84 -1.29
N ALA A 85 -10.14 3.78 -0.35
CA ALA A 85 -11.26 4.54 0.19
C ALA A 85 -11.98 5.38 -0.89
N ILE A 86 -11.26 5.82 -1.92
CA ILE A 86 -11.84 6.55 -3.06
C ILE A 86 -12.29 5.59 -4.17
N ARG A 87 -11.43 4.62 -4.52
CA ARG A 87 -11.63 3.74 -5.67
C ARG A 87 -12.80 2.78 -5.45
N LEU A 88 -12.96 2.23 -4.25
CA LEU A 88 -14.00 1.25 -3.98
C LEU A 88 -15.41 1.84 -4.09
N PRO A 89 -15.72 3.03 -3.53
CA PRO A 89 -17.01 3.69 -3.79
C PRO A 89 -17.27 3.97 -5.26
N ILE A 90 -16.28 4.45 -6.02
CA ILE A 90 -16.43 4.68 -7.47
C ILE A 90 -16.82 3.38 -8.20
N ILE A 91 -16.18 2.27 -7.85
CA ILE A 91 -16.51 0.94 -8.40
C ILE A 91 -17.91 0.49 -8.01
N TRP A 92 -18.37 0.80 -6.80
CA TRP A 92 -19.70 0.37 -6.37
C TRP A 92 -20.82 1.21 -6.97
N LEU A 93 -20.58 2.50 -7.19
CA LEU A 93 -21.57 3.48 -7.62
C LEU A 93 -21.70 3.62 -9.14
N ASN A 94 -20.71 3.15 -9.90
CA ASN A 94 -20.74 3.20 -11.36
C ASN A 94 -21.25 1.89 -11.96
N ASP A 95 -21.89 2.01 -13.13
CA ASP A 95 -22.15 0.89 -14.03
C ASP A 95 -20.96 0.72 -14.98
N HIS A 96 -20.55 -0.53 -15.21
CA HIS A 96 -19.39 -0.88 -16.03
C HIS A 96 -19.78 -1.48 -17.39
N GLY A 97 -21.08 -1.52 -17.73
CA GLY A 97 -21.57 -2.09 -18.99
C GLY A 97 -21.43 -3.61 -19.06
N LEU A 98 -21.39 -4.27 -17.89
CA LEU A 98 -21.24 -5.71 -17.73
C LEU A 98 -22.61 -6.39 -17.55
N THR A 99 -22.68 -7.71 -17.77
CA THR A 99 -23.86 -8.47 -17.33
C THR A 99 -23.98 -8.47 -15.80
N ALA A 100 -25.16 -8.76 -15.26
CA ALA A 100 -25.38 -8.72 -13.81
C ALA A 100 -24.42 -9.63 -13.00
N GLU A 101 -24.08 -10.80 -13.55
CA GLU A 101 -23.15 -11.75 -12.93
C GLU A 101 -21.70 -11.24 -12.97
N GLU A 102 -21.28 -10.68 -14.10
CA GLU A 102 -19.95 -10.09 -14.28
C GLU A 102 -19.76 -8.85 -13.40
N GLU A 103 -20.78 -8.00 -13.31
CA GLU A 103 -20.79 -6.80 -12.48
C GLU A 103 -20.62 -7.16 -10.99
N LEU A 104 -21.34 -8.19 -10.53
CA LEU A 104 -21.20 -8.71 -9.18
C LEU A 104 -19.79 -9.28 -8.95
N GLY A 105 -19.28 -10.09 -9.88
CA GLY A 105 -17.92 -10.63 -9.82
C GLY A 105 -16.86 -9.53 -9.75
N PHE A 106 -16.98 -8.51 -10.59
CA PHE A 106 -16.10 -7.34 -10.61
C PHE A 106 -16.10 -6.61 -9.26
N LYS A 107 -17.29 -6.30 -8.71
CA LYS A 107 -17.43 -5.62 -7.41
C LYS A 107 -16.86 -6.45 -6.26
N LEU A 108 -17.11 -7.75 -6.24
CA LEU A 108 -16.59 -8.66 -5.20
C LEU A 108 -15.07 -8.73 -5.22
N VAL A 109 -14.46 -8.95 -6.38
CA VAL A 109 -12.99 -9.00 -6.51
C VAL A 109 -12.35 -7.71 -6.02
N HIS A 110 -12.87 -6.55 -6.42
CA HIS A 110 -12.31 -5.27 -5.99
C HIS A 110 -12.53 -5.00 -4.50
N THR A 111 -13.64 -5.46 -3.93
CA THR A 111 -13.89 -5.37 -2.49
C THR A 111 -12.87 -6.20 -1.70
N VAL A 112 -12.62 -7.45 -2.13
CA VAL A 112 -11.60 -8.31 -1.49
C VAL A 112 -10.21 -7.71 -1.63
N LEU A 113 -9.84 -7.22 -2.82
CA LEU A 113 -8.56 -6.55 -3.04
C LEU A 113 -8.39 -5.33 -2.14
N ALA A 114 -9.45 -4.53 -1.95
CA ALA A 114 -9.44 -3.39 -1.04
C ALA A 114 -9.18 -3.82 0.39
N VAL A 115 -9.95 -4.79 0.91
CA VAL A 115 -9.83 -5.28 2.29
C VAL A 115 -8.43 -5.84 2.56
N VAL A 116 -7.92 -6.69 1.68
CA VAL A 116 -6.61 -7.32 1.87
C VAL A 116 -5.48 -6.28 1.77
N SER A 117 -5.56 -5.35 0.81
CA SER A 117 -4.57 -4.28 0.65
C SER A 117 -4.54 -3.34 1.85
N VAL A 118 -5.71 -2.88 2.33
CA VAL A 118 -5.82 -1.98 3.48
C VAL A 118 -5.41 -2.70 4.77
N GLY A 119 -5.78 -3.98 4.93
CA GLY A 119 -5.35 -4.80 6.06
C GLY A 119 -3.82 -4.95 6.12
N ALA A 120 -3.18 -5.27 4.99
CA ALA A 120 -1.72 -5.35 4.91
C ALA A 120 -1.05 -3.99 5.19
N ALA A 121 -1.60 -2.91 4.63
CA ALA A 121 -1.13 -1.54 4.89
C ALA A 121 -1.24 -1.17 6.37
N ALA A 122 -2.35 -1.52 7.03
CA ALA A 122 -2.54 -1.25 8.46
C ALA A 122 -1.54 -2.01 9.32
N LEU A 123 -1.24 -3.27 9.00
CA LEU A 123 -0.21 -4.05 9.71
C LEU A 123 1.20 -3.46 9.52
N ALA A 124 1.54 -3.05 8.30
CA ALA A 124 2.81 -2.36 8.02
C ALA A 124 2.91 -1.01 8.75
N ALA A 125 1.83 -0.23 8.78
CA ALA A 125 1.77 1.04 9.49
C ALA A 125 1.89 0.87 11.00
N ARG A 126 1.26 -0.16 11.58
CA ARG A 126 1.39 -0.49 13.01
C ARG A 126 2.83 -0.79 13.39
N TRP A 127 3.58 -1.48 12.54
CA TRP A 127 5.01 -1.72 12.74
C TRP A 127 5.83 -0.42 12.64
N ALA A 128 5.52 0.43 11.66
CA ALA A 128 6.32 1.63 11.38
C ALA A 128 6.12 2.77 12.38
N ARG A 129 4.99 2.79 13.10
CA ARG A 129 4.72 3.82 14.12
C ARG A 129 5.76 3.75 15.26
N PRO A 130 6.34 4.89 15.67
CA PRO A 130 7.15 4.95 16.87
C PRO A 130 6.33 4.44 18.07
N GLY A 131 6.93 3.61 18.92
CA GLY A 131 6.34 3.28 20.21
C GLY A 131 6.08 4.58 20.97
N ARG A 132 4.94 4.70 21.64
CA ARG A 132 4.73 5.76 22.64
C ARG A 132 5.66 5.46 23.81
N GLU A 133 6.93 5.82 23.68
CA GLU A 133 7.83 5.86 24.83
C GLU A 133 7.20 6.82 25.83
N HIS A 134 6.85 6.28 27.00
CA HIS A 134 6.49 7.05 28.16
C HIS A 134 7.58 8.10 28.36
N ARG A 135 7.25 9.37 28.09
CA ARG A 135 7.98 10.50 28.63
C ARG A 135 7.80 10.42 30.15
N SER A 136 8.63 9.64 30.82
CA SER A 136 8.81 9.76 32.27
C SER A 136 9.43 11.12 32.51
N PRO A 137 8.76 12.06 33.19
CA PRO A 137 9.39 13.30 33.60
C PRO A 137 10.39 12.97 34.72
N GLN A 138 11.64 12.71 34.38
CA GLN A 138 12.74 12.69 35.33
C GLN A 138 13.51 14.02 35.27
N HIS A 139 13.73 14.59 36.45
CA HIS A 139 14.41 15.85 36.80
C HIS A 139 13.60 17.16 36.79
N GLN A 140 12.62 17.25 37.70
CA GLN A 140 12.47 18.43 38.55
C GLN A 140 12.84 18.02 39.97
N GLY A 141 14.09 18.24 40.35
CA GLY A 141 14.61 17.85 41.66
C GLY A 141 16.09 18.16 41.76
N SER A 142 16.40 19.44 41.92
CA SER A 142 17.54 19.96 42.68
C SER A 142 17.57 21.48 42.55
N ALA A 143 16.77 22.15 43.38
CA ALA A 143 17.02 23.52 43.79
C ALA A 143 16.77 23.56 45.31
N VAL A 144 17.73 23.02 46.05
CA VAL A 144 17.98 23.39 47.44
C VAL A 144 19.39 23.95 47.44
N ALA A 145 19.47 25.28 47.53
CA ALA A 145 20.60 26.03 48.03
C ALA A 145 20.03 27.28 48.69
#